data_AF-A0A945PEH6-F1
#
_entry.id   AF-A0A945PEH6-F1
#
_cell.length_a   1.000
_cell.length_b   1.000
_cell.length_c   1.000
_cell.angle_alpha   90.00
_cell.angle_beta   90.00
_cell.angle_gamma   90.00
#
_symmetry.space_group_name_H-M   'P 1'
#
loop_
_entity.id
_entity.type
_entity.pdbx_description
1 polymer ?
#
loop_
_entity_poly.entity_id
_entity_poly.type
_entity_poly.pdbx_seq_one_letter_code
_entity_poly.pdbx_strand_id
1 'polypeptide(L)'
;MHELTQELDPGFRETAPISVAEIVAARMEAQETTHIQIASDMATEQTYGESWLVVTDKRVLIIRPAMLSAGAADEAVTDIVMDRIQEARTIELVGAVRLEIESDTAGSEARGIESISYSLSLAAKFSEAAGAIKDLSKGEAPTLPTQLERTRCEVCDRLLPEKDGFCPFCISKWDTIKRIAMFLATLKREAVFFVVVSLLMTVADLAPPVIVKYIIDDVLTPRPDNALELLNLFVAGLLIIRLLHYGLDLSSAVLRAKLSGVSSLEIRRQLYHALQFLPVRFYDKRQVGSLMSRFMNDADRLEMFLLFGLPFIFSNLLTLIGVLGLLLYWSWELTLYVLFPVPFIVVGGLFKFKTLNRLWTKFHAKMSRFHIHLNESISGIRIIKAFGQENREMAVFSRGNNELRDSLVTAERSWFIFSAILGFIMSFGIFLVWYFGGQKILDGSMKLGVLMLFVAYIWQLYRPLQFLSNVNNFLTRALAGAERIFEVIDARAEPFSAPGAVSIPTLKGRVVFRDVHFGYDPGKPVLKG
;
A
#
# COMPACT_ATOMS: atom_id res chain seq x y z
N MET A 1 50.43 -6.73 -5.74
CA MET A 1 50.11 -5.97 -4.52
C MET A 1 49.06 -4.91 -4.85
N HIS A 2 47.79 -5.33 -4.84
CA HIS A 2 46.63 -4.46 -4.73
C HIS A 2 45.77 -5.16 -3.68
N GLU A 3 46.02 -4.83 -2.41
CA GLU A 3 45.10 -5.19 -1.33
C GLU A 3 43.81 -4.41 -1.58
N LEU A 4 42.80 -5.11 -2.08
CA LEU A 4 41.42 -4.69 -2.00
C LEU A 4 41.07 -4.64 -0.50
N THR A 5 41.25 -3.47 0.11
CA THR A 5 40.55 -3.11 1.33
C THR A 5 39.07 -3.11 0.98
N GLN A 6 38.38 -4.23 1.23
CA GLN A 6 36.93 -4.28 1.18
C GLN A 6 36.42 -3.26 2.19
N GLU A 7 35.88 -2.13 1.69
CA GLU A 7 35.21 -1.15 2.54
C GLU A 7 34.04 -1.86 3.24
N LEU A 8 34.13 -1.94 4.57
CA LEU A 8 33.06 -2.41 5.45
C LEU A 8 31.79 -1.60 5.21
N ASP A 9 30.61 -2.23 5.33
CA ASP A 9 29.34 -1.52 5.26
C ASP A 9 29.35 -0.34 6.25
N PRO A 10 29.03 0.90 5.81
CA PRO A 10 28.99 2.07 6.70
C PRO A 10 28.09 1.88 7.91
N GLY A 11 27.14 0.94 7.85
CA GLY A 11 26.35 0.50 8.98
C GLY A 11 27.20 0.05 10.17
N PHE A 12 28.33 -0.63 10.00
CA PHE A 12 29.15 -1.10 11.14
C PHE A 12 30.11 -0.04 11.69
N ARG A 13 30.21 1.15 11.07
CA ARG A 13 30.97 2.29 11.58
C ARG A 13 30.07 3.53 11.63
N GLU A 14 29.13 3.52 12.57
CA GLU A 14 28.25 4.66 12.80
C GLU A 14 29.02 5.84 13.39
N THR A 15 28.66 7.06 12.99
CA THR A 15 29.20 8.29 13.59
C THR A 15 28.69 8.47 15.02
N ALA A 16 29.58 8.33 15.99
CA ALA A 16 29.25 8.47 17.41
C ALA A 16 29.17 9.94 17.87
N PRO A 17 28.34 10.27 18.87
CA PRO A 17 28.36 11.57 19.54
C PRO A 17 29.74 11.90 20.10
N ILE A 18 30.08 13.18 20.18
CA ILE A 18 31.39 13.67 20.65
C ILE A 18 31.78 13.04 22.01
N SER A 19 30.83 12.93 22.94
CA SER A 19 31.06 12.33 24.26
C SER A 19 31.46 10.86 24.20
N VAL A 20 30.95 10.10 23.24
CA VAL A 20 31.30 8.69 23.03
C VAL A 20 32.65 8.59 22.32
N ALA A 21 32.87 9.44 21.30
CA ALA A 21 34.14 9.48 20.56
C ALA A 21 35.34 9.82 21.46
N GLU A 22 35.18 10.75 22.41
CA GLU A 22 36.22 11.11 23.38
C GLU A 22 36.56 9.94 24.32
N ILE A 23 35.55 9.19 24.79
CA ILE A 23 35.75 8.00 25.64
C ILE A 23 36.49 6.91 24.87
N VAL A 24 36.11 6.67 23.62
CA VAL A 24 36.78 5.70 22.75
C VAL A 24 38.24 6.11 22.53
N ALA A 25 38.49 7.38 22.18
CA ALA A 25 39.85 7.89 21.96
C ALA A 25 40.73 7.84 23.23
N ALA A 26 40.15 8.05 24.42
CA ALA A 26 40.89 7.98 25.68
C ALA A 26 41.29 6.56 26.10
N ARG A 27 40.59 5.53 25.60
CA ARG A 27 40.80 4.13 25.96
C ARG A 27 41.56 3.33 24.89
N MET A 28 41.62 3.82 23.65
CA MET A 28 42.32 3.16 22.56
C MET A 28 43.84 3.40 22.60
N GLU A 29 44.61 2.37 22.23
CA GLU A 29 46.04 2.49 21.97
C GLU A 29 46.32 3.06 20.57
N ALA A 30 47.47 3.72 20.37
CA ALA A 30 47.81 4.43 19.12
C ALA A 30 47.93 3.54 17.85
N GLN A 31 47.82 2.21 17.97
CA GLN A 31 47.86 1.23 16.87
C GLN A 31 46.63 0.32 16.82
N GLU A 32 45.60 0.59 17.64
CA GLU A 32 44.40 -0.24 17.75
C GLU A 32 43.41 0.12 16.63
N THR A 33 42.89 -0.88 15.91
CA THR A 33 41.97 -0.69 14.78
C THR A 33 40.53 -1.00 15.17
N THR A 34 39.63 -0.03 15.03
CA THR A 34 38.20 -0.23 15.26
C THR A 34 37.57 -1.01 14.11
N HIS A 35 37.04 -2.19 14.38
CA HIS A 35 36.31 -2.99 13.39
C HIS A 35 34.82 -2.65 13.38
N ILE A 36 34.22 -2.43 14.55
CA ILE A 36 32.78 -2.19 14.72
C ILE A 36 32.57 -1.02 15.67
N GLN A 37 31.66 -0.12 15.29
CA GLN A 37 31.14 0.96 16.12
C GLN A 37 29.67 1.14 15.79
N ILE A 38 28.79 0.64 16.67
CA ILE A 38 27.34 0.61 16.44
C ILE A 38 26.56 1.05 17.69
N ALA A 39 25.45 1.74 17.48
CA ALA A 39 24.51 2.13 18.54
C ALA A 39 23.41 1.07 18.74
N SER A 40 23.00 0.92 19.99
CA SER A 40 21.79 0.25 20.45
C SER A 40 20.71 1.28 20.75
N ASP A 41 19.45 0.89 20.54
CA ASP A 41 18.24 1.64 20.90
C ASP A 41 17.67 1.28 22.28
N MET A 42 18.41 0.51 23.09
CA MET A 42 18.04 0.22 24.49
C MET A 42 19.15 0.56 25.51
N ALA A 43 18.71 1.00 26.69
CA ALA A 43 19.54 1.24 27.87
C ALA A 43 19.55 0.03 28.83
N THR A 44 20.29 0.14 29.94
CA THR A 44 20.59 -0.93 30.91
C THR A 44 19.36 -1.56 31.59
N GLU A 45 18.27 -0.81 31.75
CA GLU A 45 17.00 -1.29 32.36
C GLU A 45 15.94 -1.73 31.34
N GLN A 46 16.33 -2.03 30.11
CA GLN A 46 15.40 -2.38 29.02
C GLN A 46 14.40 -1.27 28.67
N THR A 47 14.75 -0.02 28.98
CA THR A 47 14.06 1.18 28.50
C THR A 47 14.67 1.63 27.17
N TYR A 48 13.88 2.33 26.34
CA TYR A 48 14.43 2.98 25.14
C TYR A 48 15.48 4.03 25.54
N GLY A 49 16.66 3.92 24.96
CA GLY A 49 17.82 4.76 25.27
C GLY A 49 19.04 4.30 24.49
N GLU A 50 20.07 5.12 24.44
CA GLU A 50 21.22 4.85 23.57
C GLU A 50 22.35 4.18 24.36
N SER A 51 22.90 3.10 23.82
CA SER A 51 24.13 2.44 24.30
C SER A 51 25.03 2.12 23.11
N TRP A 52 26.34 2.15 23.25
CA TRP A 52 27.28 1.94 22.15
C TRP A 52 28.11 0.68 22.36
N LEU A 53 28.29 -0.09 21.28
CA LEU A 53 29.22 -1.21 21.21
C LEU A 53 30.36 -0.84 20.26
N VAL A 54 31.58 -0.87 20.77
CA VAL A 54 32.80 -0.65 19.98
C VAL A 54 33.68 -1.88 20.09
N VAL A 55 34.00 -2.49 18.95
CA VAL A 55 34.85 -3.68 18.85
C VAL A 55 36.12 -3.30 18.09
N THR A 56 37.26 -3.56 18.71
CA THR A 56 38.59 -3.34 18.14
C THR A 56 39.33 -4.67 17.99
N ASP A 57 40.56 -4.64 17.48
CA ASP A 57 41.44 -5.81 17.43
C ASP A 57 41.90 -6.30 18.80
N LYS A 58 41.87 -5.47 19.86
CA LYS A 58 42.36 -5.86 21.21
C LYS A 58 41.32 -5.79 22.34
N ARG A 59 40.20 -5.09 22.16
CA ARG A 59 39.17 -4.97 23.21
C ARG A 59 37.75 -4.74 22.68
N VAL A 60 36.78 -4.99 23.54
CA VAL A 60 35.37 -4.63 23.37
C VAL A 60 34.99 -3.59 24.42
N LEU A 61 34.46 -2.45 23.97
CA LEU A 61 33.93 -1.39 24.83
C LEU A 61 32.40 -1.36 24.73
N ILE A 62 31.73 -1.39 25.89
CA ILE A 62 30.29 -1.11 26.00
C ILE A 62 30.14 0.22 26.73
N ILE A 63 29.64 1.22 26.02
CA ILE A 63 29.49 2.58 26.55
C ILE A 63 28.00 2.86 26.76
N ARG A 64 27.65 3.31 27.97
CA ARG A 64 26.26 3.57 28.39
C ARG A 64 26.12 5.06 28.75
N PRO A 65 25.88 5.95 27.77
CA PRO A 65 25.81 7.40 27.99
C PRO A 65 24.85 7.82 29.10
N ALA A 66 23.72 7.13 29.25
CA ALA A 66 22.74 7.41 30.31
C ALA A 66 23.32 7.35 31.74
N MET A 67 24.34 6.52 31.96
CA MET A 67 25.01 6.38 33.26
C MET A 67 26.04 7.49 33.54
N LEU A 68 26.60 8.11 32.48
CA LEU A 68 27.47 9.30 32.62
C LEU A 68 26.69 10.47 33.18
N SER A 69 25.46 10.68 32.71
CA SER A 69 24.56 11.73 33.20
C SER A 69 24.03 11.49 34.62
N ALA A 70 24.07 10.24 35.10
CA ALA A 70 23.59 9.85 36.43
C ALA A 70 24.69 9.89 37.52
N GLY A 71 25.93 10.25 37.15
CA GLY A 71 27.06 10.35 38.10
C GLY A 71 27.80 9.03 38.39
N ALA A 72 27.49 7.95 37.67
CA ALA A 72 28.13 6.64 37.79
C ALA A 72 29.17 6.41 36.69
N ALA A 73 30.24 7.23 36.68
CA ALA A 73 31.22 7.25 35.60
C ALA A 73 31.99 5.93 35.41
N ASP A 74 32.28 5.19 36.49
CA ASP A 74 33.00 3.91 36.44
C ASP A 74 32.16 2.75 35.89
N GLU A 75 30.83 2.80 36.02
CA GLU A 75 29.91 1.77 35.48
C GLU A 75 29.41 2.09 34.06
N ALA A 76 29.65 3.33 33.61
CA ALA A 76 29.21 3.80 32.30
C ALA A 76 30.02 3.21 31.14
N VAL A 77 31.21 2.68 31.39
CA VAL A 77 32.08 2.09 30.38
C VAL A 77 32.60 0.74 30.85
N THR A 78 32.13 -0.32 30.20
CA THR A 78 32.71 -1.65 30.36
C THR A 78 33.84 -1.82 29.35
N ASP A 79 35.03 -2.19 29.81
CA ASP A 79 36.22 -2.44 28.98
C ASP A 79 36.65 -3.92 29.14
N ILE A 80 36.51 -4.69 28.06
CA ILE A 80 36.78 -6.14 28.05
C ILE A 80 37.92 -6.41 27.08
N VAL A 81 39.05 -6.92 27.59
CA VAL A 81 40.19 -7.32 26.77
C VAL A 81 39.83 -8.53 25.92
N MET A 82 40.13 -8.49 24.62
CA MET A 82 39.72 -9.49 23.63
C MET A 82 40.20 -10.91 24.00
N ASP A 83 41.44 -11.04 24.46
CA ASP A 83 42.05 -12.32 24.88
C ASP A 83 41.35 -12.98 26.07
N ARG A 84 40.52 -12.24 26.81
CA ARG A 84 39.76 -12.76 27.96
C ARG A 84 38.33 -13.16 27.62
N ILE A 85 37.90 -12.96 26.36
CA ILE A 85 36.54 -13.28 25.92
C ILE A 85 36.47 -14.76 25.58
N GLN A 86 35.70 -15.50 26.37
CA GLN A 86 35.46 -16.93 26.18
C GLN A 86 34.36 -17.17 25.15
N GLU A 87 33.27 -16.41 25.26
CA GLU A 87 32.11 -16.53 24.38
C GLU A 87 31.38 -15.19 24.21
N ALA A 88 30.91 -14.93 22.99
CA ALA A 88 29.94 -13.89 22.71
C ALA A 88 28.71 -14.53 22.07
N ARG A 89 27.52 -14.32 22.64
CA ARG A 89 26.27 -14.92 22.17
C ARG A 89 25.09 -13.97 22.30
N THR A 90 24.14 -14.09 21.38
CA THR A 90 22.89 -13.32 21.42
C THR A 90 21.77 -14.15 22.03
N ILE A 91 21.04 -13.58 22.99
CA ILE A 91 19.88 -14.17 23.66
C ILE A 91 18.62 -13.40 23.23
N GLU A 92 17.64 -14.12 22.68
CA GLU A 92 16.33 -13.55 22.35
C GLU A 92 15.50 -13.33 23.62
N LEU A 93 14.94 -12.14 23.76
CA LEU A 93 14.00 -11.75 24.82
C LEU A 93 12.63 -11.45 24.19
N VAL A 94 11.62 -11.23 25.03
CA VAL A 94 10.30 -10.83 24.55
C VAL A 94 10.34 -9.38 24.08
N GLY A 95 10.39 -9.17 22.75
CA GLY A 95 10.38 -7.84 22.13
C GLY A 95 11.76 -7.16 22.01
N ALA A 96 12.82 -7.81 22.49
CA ALA A 96 14.19 -7.32 22.46
C ALA A 96 15.17 -8.49 22.31
N VAL A 97 16.45 -8.19 22.12
CA VAL A 97 17.54 -9.18 22.10
C VAL A 97 18.69 -8.61 22.94
N ARG A 98 19.46 -9.49 23.55
CA ARG A 98 20.62 -9.13 24.36
C ARG A 98 21.86 -9.83 23.83
N LEU A 99 22.93 -9.09 23.57
CA LEU A 99 24.25 -9.63 23.35
C LEU A 99 24.95 -9.79 24.70
N GLU A 100 25.32 -11.01 25.05
CA GLU A 100 26.10 -11.36 26.24
C GLU A 100 27.54 -11.70 25.84
N ILE A 101 28.49 -11.12 26.56
CA ILE A 101 29.93 -11.35 26.42
C ILE A 101 30.41 -11.95 27.74
N GLU A 102 30.84 -13.20 27.69
CA GLU A 102 31.37 -13.95 28.81
C GLU A 102 32.89 -13.81 28.83
N SER A 103 33.44 -13.28 29.93
CA SER A 103 34.87 -13.02 30.09
C SER A 103 35.41 -13.48 31.45
N ASP A 104 36.71 -13.81 31.48
CA ASP A 104 37.41 -14.17 32.72
C ASP A 104 37.76 -12.91 33.52
N THR A 105 37.27 -12.84 34.78
CA THR A 105 37.59 -11.73 35.68
C THR A 105 38.94 -11.93 36.36
N ALA A 106 39.70 -10.84 36.51
CA ALA A 106 41.02 -10.90 37.12
C ALA A 106 40.94 -11.34 38.60
N GLY A 107 41.32 -12.59 38.88
CA GLY A 107 41.57 -13.07 40.25
C GLY A 107 40.40 -13.75 40.97
N SER A 108 39.32 -14.14 40.30
CA SER A 108 38.25 -14.96 40.90
C SER A 108 37.77 -16.06 39.94
N GLU A 109 37.30 -17.21 40.47
CA GLU A 109 36.64 -18.27 39.67
C GLU A 109 35.25 -17.82 39.12
N ALA A 110 34.82 -16.57 39.36
CA ALA A 110 33.55 -16.06 38.87
C ALA A 110 33.68 -15.49 37.45
N ARG A 111 32.84 -15.98 36.54
CA ARG A 111 32.74 -15.50 35.17
C ARG A 111 31.99 -14.17 35.12
N GLY A 112 32.57 -13.16 34.49
CA GLY A 112 31.90 -11.88 34.26
C GLY A 112 31.03 -11.96 33.02
N ILE A 113 29.73 -11.68 33.17
CA ILE A 113 28.80 -11.59 32.03
C ILE A 113 28.43 -10.13 31.84
N GLU A 114 28.92 -9.55 30.76
CA GLU A 114 28.60 -8.19 30.34
C GLU A 114 27.59 -8.25 29.21
N SER A 115 26.66 -7.29 29.17
CA SER A 115 25.62 -7.33 28.16
C SER A 115 25.19 -5.96 27.64
N ILE A 116 24.72 -5.98 26.40
CA ILE A 116 24.06 -4.87 25.72
C ILE A 116 22.74 -5.39 25.14
N SER A 117 21.65 -4.71 25.48
CA SER A 117 20.31 -5.04 24.97
C SER A 117 19.98 -4.12 23.80
N TYR A 118 19.17 -4.56 22.84
CA TYR A 118 18.73 -3.82 21.66
C TYR A 118 17.39 -4.38 21.15
N SER A 119 16.64 -3.59 20.37
CA SER A 119 15.38 -4.07 19.80
C SER A 119 15.61 -5.09 18.67
N LEU A 120 14.57 -5.87 18.36
CA LEU A 120 14.56 -6.80 17.23
C LEU A 120 14.90 -6.14 15.88
N SER A 121 14.76 -4.82 15.76
CA SER A 121 15.10 -4.09 14.53
C SER A 121 16.61 -4.07 14.26
N LEU A 122 17.44 -4.18 15.29
CA LEU A 122 18.92 -4.18 15.23
C LEU A 122 19.51 -5.60 15.29
N ALA A 123 18.68 -6.64 15.35
CA ALA A 123 19.14 -8.00 15.62
C ALA A 123 20.16 -8.54 14.63
N ALA A 124 20.01 -8.26 13.33
CA ALA A 124 20.98 -8.70 12.33
C ALA A 124 22.36 -8.07 12.58
N LYS A 125 22.40 -6.78 12.91
CA LYS A 125 23.62 -6.00 13.11
C LYS A 125 24.41 -6.48 14.32
N PHE A 126 23.73 -6.68 15.44
CA PHE A 126 24.38 -7.16 16.66
C PHE A 126 24.72 -8.65 16.63
N SER A 127 24.01 -9.46 15.84
CA SER A 127 24.36 -10.86 15.62
C SER A 127 25.68 -11.00 14.84
N GLU A 128 25.88 -10.15 13.83
CA GLU A 128 27.16 -10.06 13.11
C GLU A 128 28.28 -9.52 14.01
N ALA A 129 27.97 -8.54 14.86
CA ALA A 129 28.93 -8.06 15.86
C ALA A 129 29.35 -9.16 16.86
N ALA A 130 28.41 -10.00 17.30
CA ALA A 130 28.71 -11.15 18.15
C ALA A 130 29.61 -12.17 17.44
N GLY A 131 29.35 -12.44 16.16
CA GLY A 131 30.20 -13.29 15.31
C GLY A 131 31.60 -12.72 15.19
N ALA A 132 31.74 -11.44 14.86
CA ALA A 132 33.03 -10.78 14.74
C ALA A 132 33.84 -10.76 16.05
N ILE A 133 33.19 -10.54 17.20
CA ILE A 133 33.86 -10.65 18.52
C ILE A 133 34.42 -12.06 18.73
N LYS A 134 33.68 -13.09 18.30
CA LYS A 134 34.08 -14.49 18.42
C LYS A 134 35.22 -14.88 17.46
N ASP A 135 35.22 -14.32 16.25
CA ASP A 135 36.32 -14.52 15.29
C ASP A 135 37.59 -13.86 15.84
N LEU A 136 37.48 -12.61 16.32
CA LEU A 136 38.59 -11.85 16.88
C LEU A 136 39.16 -12.48 18.17
N SER A 137 38.32 -13.03 19.05
CA SER A 137 38.80 -13.70 20.27
C SER A 137 39.59 -14.98 19.99
N LYS A 138 39.50 -15.53 18.78
CA LYS A 138 40.31 -16.67 18.31
C LYS A 138 41.54 -16.25 17.49
N GLY A 139 41.74 -14.95 17.27
CA GLY A 139 42.78 -14.43 16.39
C GLY A 139 42.47 -14.57 14.90
N GLU A 140 41.20 -14.82 14.53
CA GLU A 140 40.73 -14.87 13.13
C GLU A 140 40.27 -13.48 12.67
N ALA A 141 40.35 -13.20 11.37
CA ALA A 141 39.86 -11.94 10.82
C ALA A 141 38.31 -11.92 10.85
N PRO A 142 37.68 -10.81 11.30
CA PRO A 142 36.24 -10.76 11.47
C PRO A 142 35.50 -10.87 10.14
N THR A 143 34.59 -11.83 10.04
CA THR A 143 33.74 -12.01 8.85
C THR A 143 32.50 -11.11 8.90
N LEU A 144 32.69 -9.83 8.57
CA LEU A 144 31.57 -8.87 8.52
C LEU A 144 30.94 -8.81 7.11
N PRO A 145 29.61 -8.82 6.99
CA PRO A 145 28.96 -8.71 5.70
C PRO A 145 29.19 -7.32 5.09
N THR A 146 29.42 -7.27 3.78
CA THR A 146 29.58 -6.03 3.01
C THR A 146 28.28 -5.27 2.78
N GLN A 147 27.11 -5.88 3.03
CA GLN A 147 25.79 -5.24 2.93
C GLN A 147 24.83 -5.80 3.99
N LEU A 148 24.31 -4.92 4.84
CA LEU A 148 23.21 -5.19 5.76
C LEU A 148 21.86 -5.06 5.05
N GLU A 149 20.89 -5.88 5.45
CA GLU A 149 19.52 -5.75 4.96
C GLU A 149 18.89 -4.44 5.42
N ARG A 150 18.31 -3.67 4.51
CA ARG A 150 17.70 -2.37 4.80
C ARG A 150 16.39 -2.56 5.55
N THR A 151 16.29 -2.02 6.75
CA THR A 151 15.04 -2.02 7.55
C THR A 151 14.25 -0.72 7.40
N ARG A 152 14.86 0.34 6.85
CA ARG A 152 14.27 1.67 6.68
C ARG A 152 14.49 2.20 5.26
N CYS A 153 13.59 3.07 4.82
CA CYS A 153 13.67 3.70 3.50
C CYS A 153 14.70 4.84 3.50
N GLU A 154 15.63 4.84 2.54
CA GLU A 154 16.64 5.89 2.37
C GLU A 154 16.06 7.28 2.06
N VAL A 155 14.84 7.34 1.50
CA VAL A 155 14.20 8.61 1.10
C VAL A 155 13.36 9.22 2.23
N CYS A 156 12.63 8.41 2.99
CA CYS A 156 11.64 8.90 3.97
C CYS A 156 11.84 8.40 5.40
N ASP A 157 12.89 7.62 5.64
CA ASP A 157 13.27 7.01 6.93
C ASP A 157 12.18 6.17 7.63
N ARG A 158 11.08 5.87 6.93
CA ARG A 158 10.04 4.99 7.48
C ARG A 158 10.52 3.54 7.51
N LEU A 159 10.11 2.82 8.54
CA LEU A 159 10.28 1.37 8.64
C LEU A 159 9.67 0.72 7.39
N LEU A 160 10.48 -0.07 6.69
CA LEU A 160 10.00 -0.82 5.55
C LEU A 160 9.11 -1.96 6.04
N PRO A 161 8.00 -2.26 5.34
CA PRO A 161 7.17 -3.41 5.66
C PRO A 161 7.97 -4.73 5.62
N GLU A 162 9.00 -4.79 4.77
CA GLU A 162 9.87 -5.93 4.54
C GLU A 162 11.34 -5.44 4.45
N LYS A 163 12.28 -6.22 5.00
CA LYS A 163 13.72 -5.92 4.89
C LYS A 163 14.16 -5.96 3.43
N ASP A 164 14.90 -4.94 2.99
CA ASP A 164 15.25 -4.65 1.59
C ASP A 164 14.06 -4.45 0.63
N GLY A 165 12.84 -4.38 1.17
CA GLY A 165 11.62 -4.16 0.40
C GLY A 165 11.50 -2.74 -0.15
N PHE A 166 10.53 -2.54 -1.03
CA PHE A 166 10.26 -1.21 -1.55
C PHE A 166 9.46 -0.39 -0.55
N CYS A 167 9.67 0.93 -0.52
CA CYS A 167 8.85 1.81 0.30
C CYS A 167 7.54 2.13 -0.44
N PRO A 168 6.36 1.64 0.02
CA PRO A 168 5.08 1.90 -0.65
C PRO A 168 4.70 3.39 -0.63
N PHE A 169 5.26 4.17 0.30
CA PHE A 169 5.00 5.61 0.38
C PHE A 169 5.84 6.45 -0.58
N CYS A 170 7.00 5.94 -1.01
CA CYS A 170 7.93 6.64 -1.90
C CYS A 170 7.74 6.25 -3.37
N ILE A 171 7.01 5.17 -3.66
CA ILE A 171 6.61 4.83 -5.03
C ILE A 171 5.63 5.91 -5.53
N SER A 172 5.94 6.49 -6.68
CA SER A 172 5.05 7.47 -7.29
C SER A 172 3.80 6.74 -7.80
N LYS A 173 2.61 7.16 -7.31
CA LYS A 173 1.33 6.59 -7.75
C LYS A 173 1.13 6.72 -9.27
N TRP A 174 1.72 7.74 -9.87
CA TRP A 174 1.68 7.98 -11.31
C TRP A 174 2.45 6.91 -12.08
N ASP A 175 3.61 6.47 -11.58
CA ASP A 175 4.38 5.40 -12.25
C ASP A 175 3.65 4.05 -12.15
N THR A 176 3.00 3.76 -11.02
CA THR A 176 2.09 2.61 -10.89
C THR A 176 0.96 2.68 -11.93
N ILE A 177 0.32 3.84 -12.10
CA ILE A 177 -0.73 4.04 -13.11
C ILE A 177 -0.18 3.86 -14.54
N LYS A 178 1.00 4.40 -14.86
CA LYS A 178 1.64 4.20 -16.17
C LYS A 178 1.90 2.72 -16.45
N ARG A 179 2.41 1.99 -15.46
CA ARG A 179 2.65 0.55 -15.60
C ARG A 179 1.38 -0.23 -15.81
N ILE A 180 0.33 0.05 -15.04
CA ILE A 180 -1.00 -0.53 -15.26
C ILE A 180 -1.50 -0.22 -16.70
N ALA A 181 -1.33 1.02 -17.17
CA ALA A 181 -1.71 1.42 -18.52
C ALA A 181 -0.87 0.71 -19.61
N MET A 182 0.38 0.33 -19.34
CA MET A 182 1.19 -0.46 -20.27
C MET A 182 0.62 -1.87 -20.49
N PHE A 183 -0.03 -2.48 -19.50
CA PHE A 183 -0.72 -3.77 -19.69
C PHE A 183 -1.92 -3.63 -20.64
N LEU A 184 -2.65 -2.51 -20.57
CA LEU A 184 -3.71 -2.18 -21.54
C LEU A 184 -3.12 -1.89 -22.94
N ALA A 185 -1.90 -1.36 -22.99
CA ALA A 185 -1.21 -1.05 -24.24
C ALA A 185 -0.79 -2.29 -25.04
N THR A 186 -0.91 -3.51 -24.49
CA THR A 186 -0.77 -4.76 -25.26
C THR A 186 -1.90 -4.91 -26.29
N LEU A 187 -3.07 -4.30 -26.03
CA LEU A 187 -4.25 -4.32 -26.89
C LEU A 187 -4.63 -2.90 -27.35
N LYS A 188 -3.69 -2.17 -27.97
CA LYS A 188 -3.90 -0.75 -28.36
C LYS A 188 -5.12 -0.56 -29.26
N ARG A 189 -5.41 -1.50 -30.16
CA ARG A 189 -6.54 -1.40 -31.10
C ARG A 189 -7.87 -1.48 -30.36
N GLU A 190 -8.01 -2.45 -29.47
CA GLU A 190 -9.18 -2.63 -28.62
C GLU A 190 -9.35 -1.47 -27.63
N ALA A 191 -8.27 -0.98 -27.04
CA ALA A 191 -8.30 0.17 -26.15
C ALA A 191 -8.75 1.45 -26.87
N VAL A 192 -8.23 1.70 -28.08
CA VAL A 192 -8.68 2.84 -28.92
C VAL A 192 -10.14 2.66 -29.33
N PHE A 193 -10.53 1.46 -29.76
CA PHE A 193 -11.93 1.15 -30.09
C PHE A 193 -12.86 1.38 -28.90
N PHE A 194 -12.42 1.03 -27.68
CA PHE A 194 -13.16 1.28 -26.44
C PHE A 194 -13.38 2.76 -26.19
N VAL A 195 -12.34 3.58 -26.38
CA VAL A 195 -12.43 5.03 -26.24
C VAL A 195 -13.42 5.61 -27.25
N VAL A 196 -13.35 5.17 -28.52
CA VAL A 196 -14.27 5.62 -29.58
C VAL A 196 -15.72 5.22 -29.27
N VAL A 197 -15.97 3.96 -28.91
CA VAL A 197 -17.30 3.47 -28.54
C VAL A 197 -17.83 4.24 -27.32
N SER A 198 -16.99 4.50 -26.32
CA SER A 198 -17.38 5.28 -25.13
C SER A 198 -17.74 6.73 -25.45
N LEU A 199 -17.03 7.35 -26.40
CA LEU A 199 -17.35 8.69 -26.88
C LEU A 199 -18.69 8.70 -27.63
N LEU A 200 -18.91 7.74 -28.54
CA LEU A 200 -20.17 7.58 -29.25
C LEU A 200 -21.35 7.29 -28.31
N MET A 201 -21.14 6.46 -27.30
CA MET A 201 -22.12 6.22 -26.23
C MET A 201 -22.47 7.50 -25.50
N THR A 202 -21.46 8.29 -25.13
CA THR A 202 -21.69 9.57 -24.43
C THR A 202 -22.56 10.50 -25.28
N VAL A 203 -22.25 10.62 -26.58
CA VAL A 203 -23.07 11.42 -27.51
C VAL A 203 -24.51 10.87 -27.59
N ALA A 204 -24.67 9.56 -27.70
CA ALA A 204 -25.98 8.91 -27.74
C ALA A 204 -26.76 9.07 -26.42
N ASP A 205 -26.09 9.12 -25.26
CA ASP A 205 -26.68 9.40 -23.95
C ASP A 205 -27.12 10.85 -23.79
N LEU A 206 -26.42 11.77 -24.46
CA LEU A 206 -26.74 13.19 -24.45
C LEU A 206 -27.87 13.54 -25.44
N ALA A 207 -28.12 12.75 -26.48
CA ALA A 207 -29.13 13.09 -27.49
C ALA A 207 -30.60 13.15 -26.98
N PRO A 208 -31.09 12.26 -26.08
CA PRO A 208 -32.51 12.20 -25.72
C PRO A 208 -33.10 13.50 -25.19
N PRO A 209 -32.49 14.22 -24.22
CA PRO A 209 -33.03 15.50 -23.75
C PRO A 209 -33.12 16.57 -24.84
N VAL A 210 -32.17 16.58 -25.78
CA VAL A 210 -32.18 17.49 -26.94
C VAL A 210 -33.33 17.18 -27.88
N ILE A 211 -33.58 15.90 -28.16
CA ILE A 211 -34.71 15.48 -29.02
C ILE A 211 -36.05 15.84 -28.34
N VAL A 212 -36.18 15.58 -27.04
CA VAL A 212 -37.38 15.96 -26.28
C VAL A 212 -37.60 17.47 -26.32
N LYS A 213 -36.54 18.29 -26.25
CA LYS A 213 -36.64 19.74 -26.44
C LYS A 213 -37.21 20.12 -27.80
N TYR A 214 -36.75 19.49 -28.89
CA TYR A 214 -37.28 19.76 -30.24
C TYR A 214 -38.73 19.28 -30.40
N ILE A 215 -39.09 18.11 -29.83
CA ILE A 215 -40.49 17.67 -29.78
C ILE A 215 -41.37 18.72 -29.12
N ILE A 216 -40.94 19.29 -27.99
CA ILE A 216 -41.72 20.31 -27.29
C ILE A 216 -41.79 21.59 -28.12
N ASP A 217 -40.64 22.11 -28.56
CA ASP A 217 -40.51 23.45 -29.13
C ASP A 217 -40.97 23.61 -30.57
N ASP A 218 -41.00 22.52 -31.33
CA ASP A 218 -41.26 22.54 -32.77
C ASP A 218 -42.48 21.67 -33.17
N VAL A 219 -43.04 20.87 -32.25
CA VAL A 219 -44.19 19.98 -32.51
C VAL A 219 -45.37 20.19 -31.56
N LEU A 220 -45.11 20.46 -30.27
CA LEU A 220 -46.17 20.59 -29.27
C LEU A 220 -46.58 22.04 -28.98
N THR A 221 -45.61 22.96 -28.89
CA THR A 221 -45.85 24.38 -28.53
C THR A 221 -45.99 25.32 -29.73
N PRO A 222 -45.63 24.89 -30.94
CA PRO A 222 -46.40 25.15 -32.16
C PRO A 222 -47.03 23.82 -32.61
N ARG A 223 -48.31 23.82 -33.01
CA ARG A 223 -48.94 22.66 -33.66
C ARG A 223 -48.97 22.87 -35.17
N PRO A 224 -47.87 22.59 -35.89
CA PRO A 224 -47.88 22.73 -37.35
C PRO A 224 -48.79 21.68 -37.98
N ASP A 225 -49.20 21.91 -39.22
CA ASP A 225 -50.10 20.99 -39.94
C ASP A 225 -49.51 19.57 -40.09
N ASN A 226 -48.18 19.45 -40.11
CA ASN A 226 -47.43 18.19 -40.15
C ASN A 226 -46.93 17.71 -38.77
N ALA A 227 -47.55 18.15 -37.67
CA ALA A 227 -47.10 17.83 -36.30
C ALA A 227 -47.00 16.31 -36.04
N LEU A 228 -47.94 15.51 -36.55
CA LEU A 228 -47.89 14.06 -36.39
C LEU A 228 -46.71 13.42 -37.14
N GLU A 229 -46.37 13.92 -38.33
CA GLU A 229 -45.22 13.43 -39.10
C GLU A 229 -43.90 13.77 -38.41
N LEU A 230 -43.76 15.02 -37.93
CA LEU A 230 -42.60 15.46 -37.15
C LEU A 230 -42.48 14.70 -35.82
N LEU A 231 -43.59 14.46 -35.12
CA LEU A 231 -43.61 13.66 -33.90
C LEU A 231 -43.11 12.25 -34.17
N ASN A 232 -43.65 11.60 -35.20
CA ASN A 232 -43.23 10.26 -35.60
C ASN A 232 -41.75 10.22 -35.96
N LEU A 233 -41.24 11.24 -36.68
CA LEU A 233 -39.83 11.36 -37.03
C LEU A 233 -38.94 11.47 -35.78
N PHE A 234 -39.26 12.36 -34.84
CA PHE A 234 -38.45 12.54 -33.63
C PHE A 234 -38.53 11.34 -32.69
N VAL A 235 -39.72 10.73 -32.53
CA VAL A 235 -39.90 9.53 -31.70
C VAL A 235 -39.19 8.32 -32.33
N ALA A 236 -39.27 8.14 -33.65
CA ALA A 236 -38.51 7.11 -34.36
C ALA A 236 -37.00 7.36 -34.24
N GLY A 237 -36.55 8.61 -34.39
CA GLY A 237 -35.16 9.00 -34.16
C GLY A 237 -34.69 8.69 -32.73
N LEU A 238 -35.50 8.99 -31.72
CA LEU A 238 -35.24 8.65 -30.33
C LEU A 238 -35.13 7.13 -30.13
N LEU A 239 -36.03 6.35 -30.71
CA LEU A 239 -35.98 4.89 -30.66
C LEU A 239 -34.70 4.36 -31.31
N ILE A 240 -34.34 4.84 -32.49
CA ILE A 240 -33.11 4.45 -33.19
C ILE A 240 -31.88 4.78 -32.35
N ILE A 241 -31.81 5.98 -31.77
CA ILE A 241 -30.69 6.39 -30.90
C ILE A 241 -30.61 5.53 -29.65
N ARG A 242 -31.76 5.16 -29.05
CA ARG A 242 -31.79 4.25 -27.89
C ARG A 242 -31.36 2.83 -28.24
N LEU A 243 -31.77 2.31 -29.39
CA LEU A 243 -31.32 1.00 -29.88
C LEU A 243 -29.82 1.01 -30.19
N LEU A 244 -29.33 2.08 -30.83
CA LEU A 244 -27.91 2.28 -31.08
C LEU A 244 -27.12 2.36 -29.77
N HIS A 245 -27.60 3.13 -28.80
CA HIS A 245 -26.99 3.23 -27.48
C HIS A 245 -26.87 1.87 -26.80
N TYR A 246 -27.93 1.06 -26.81
CA TYR A 246 -27.91 -0.29 -26.26
C TYR A 246 -26.92 -1.20 -26.98
N GLY A 247 -26.85 -1.12 -28.31
CA GLY A 247 -25.84 -1.85 -29.11
C GLY A 247 -24.41 -1.42 -28.78
N LEU A 248 -24.18 -0.12 -28.61
CA LEU A 248 -22.89 0.42 -28.20
C LEU A 248 -22.53 -0.01 -26.78
N ASP A 249 -23.47 -0.02 -25.82
CA ASP A 249 -23.24 -0.49 -24.46
C ASP A 249 -22.85 -1.97 -24.42
N LEU A 250 -23.57 -2.81 -25.18
CA LEU A 250 -23.23 -4.22 -25.31
C LEU A 250 -21.83 -4.41 -25.91
N SER A 251 -21.51 -3.67 -26.98
CA SER A 251 -20.18 -3.72 -27.60
C SER A 251 -19.08 -3.28 -26.62
N SER A 252 -19.34 -2.23 -25.83
CA SER A 252 -18.43 -1.71 -24.82
C SER A 252 -18.26 -2.71 -23.69
N ALA A 253 -19.32 -3.39 -23.25
CA ALA A 253 -19.27 -4.41 -22.21
C ALA A 253 -18.40 -5.61 -22.62
N VAL A 254 -18.58 -6.12 -23.86
CA VAL A 254 -17.75 -7.21 -24.40
C VAL A 254 -16.28 -6.80 -24.50
N LEU A 255 -16.03 -5.57 -24.94
CA LEU A 255 -14.68 -5.04 -25.08
C LEU A 255 -13.99 -4.83 -23.74
N ARG A 256 -14.71 -4.31 -22.73
CA ARG A 256 -14.23 -4.20 -21.34
C ARG A 256 -13.86 -5.59 -20.79
N ALA A 257 -14.73 -6.58 -20.97
CA ALA A 257 -14.47 -7.96 -20.54
C ALA A 257 -13.22 -8.54 -21.21
N LYS A 258 -13.03 -8.34 -22.52
CA LYS A 258 -11.84 -8.79 -23.25
C LYS A 258 -10.57 -8.09 -22.77
N LEU A 259 -10.58 -6.74 -22.68
CA LEU A 259 -9.43 -5.94 -22.25
C LEU A 259 -8.97 -6.33 -20.84
N SER A 260 -9.91 -6.50 -19.93
CA SER A 260 -9.61 -6.95 -18.57
C SER A 260 -9.08 -8.36 -18.54
N GLY A 261 -9.76 -9.31 -19.19
CA GLY A 261 -9.34 -10.72 -19.16
C GLY A 261 -7.92 -10.91 -19.67
N VAL A 262 -7.55 -10.22 -20.75
CA VAL A 262 -6.18 -10.25 -21.29
C VAL A 262 -5.19 -9.56 -20.36
N SER A 263 -5.56 -8.43 -19.76
CA SER A 263 -4.70 -7.74 -18.79
C SER A 263 -4.44 -8.60 -17.54
N SER A 264 -5.49 -9.22 -16.99
CA SER A 264 -5.41 -10.12 -15.83
C SER A 264 -4.57 -11.36 -16.15
N LEU A 265 -4.76 -11.95 -17.34
CA LEU A 265 -3.95 -13.07 -17.81
C LEU A 265 -2.47 -12.71 -17.84
N GLU A 266 -2.11 -11.55 -18.41
CA GLU A 266 -0.72 -11.12 -18.52
C GLU A 266 -0.10 -10.79 -17.16
N ILE A 267 -0.85 -10.13 -16.27
CA ILE A 267 -0.42 -9.85 -14.89
C ILE A 267 -0.15 -11.16 -14.15
N ARG A 268 -1.08 -12.13 -14.22
CA ARG A 268 -0.93 -13.44 -13.57
C ARG A 268 0.24 -14.23 -14.16
N ARG A 269 0.45 -14.15 -15.48
CA ARG A 269 1.59 -14.78 -16.16
C ARG A 269 2.92 -14.22 -15.69
N GLN A 270 3.08 -12.90 -15.66
CA GLN A 270 4.32 -12.25 -15.20
C GLN A 270 4.57 -12.50 -13.72
N LEU A 271 3.53 -12.42 -12.89
CA LEU A 271 3.63 -12.68 -11.46
C LEU A 271 4.04 -14.13 -11.19
N TYR A 272 3.43 -15.09 -11.88
CA TYR A 272 3.78 -16.50 -11.76
C TYR A 272 5.20 -16.79 -12.24
N HIS A 273 5.60 -16.20 -13.37
CA HIS A 273 6.97 -16.28 -13.86
C HIS A 273 7.96 -15.74 -12.83
N ALA A 274 7.75 -14.53 -12.32
CA ALA A 274 8.62 -13.94 -11.30
C ALA A 274 8.77 -14.85 -10.08
N LEU A 275 7.66 -15.39 -9.56
CA LEU A 275 7.69 -16.36 -8.45
C LEU A 275 8.61 -17.55 -8.75
N GLN A 276 8.52 -18.19 -9.92
CA GLN A 276 9.35 -19.36 -10.24
C GLN A 276 10.87 -19.11 -10.20
N PHE A 277 11.31 -17.89 -10.50
CA PHE A 277 12.73 -17.55 -10.62
C PHE A 277 13.28 -16.78 -9.42
N LEU A 278 12.50 -16.61 -8.35
CA LEU A 278 12.95 -15.96 -7.12
C LEU A 278 13.74 -16.94 -6.22
N PRO A 279 14.80 -16.48 -5.53
CA PRO A 279 15.66 -17.33 -4.72
C PRO A 279 14.92 -17.92 -3.52
N VAL A 280 15.32 -19.09 -3.03
CA VAL A 280 14.69 -19.78 -1.88
C VAL A 280 14.56 -18.88 -0.64
N ARG A 281 15.56 -18.03 -0.37
CA ARG A 281 15.54 -17.04 0.73
C ARG A 281 14.34 -16.07 0.67
N PHE A 282 13.79 -15.83 -0.52
CA PHE A 282 12.57 -15.04 -0.70
C PHE A 282 11.35 -15.71 -0.05
N TYR A 283 11.30 -17.04 -0.07
CA TYR A 283 10.23 -17.88 0.46
C TYR A 283 10.39 -18.18 1.95
N ASP A 284 11.62 -18.36 2.43
CA ASP A 284 11.88 -18.58 3.86
C ASP A 284 11.39 -17.41 4.73
N LYS A 285 11.41 -16.20 4.16
CA LYS A 285 10.96 -14.96 4.82
C LYS A 285 9.46 -14.67 4.65
N ARG A 286 8.73 -15.40 3.81
CA ARG A 286 7.34 -15.07 3.45
C ARG A 286 6.41 -16.26 3.60
N GLN A 287 5.31 -16.06 4.32
CA GLN A 287 4.24 -17.05 4.36
C GLN A 287 3.68 -17.26 2.94
N VAL A 288 3.68 -18.50 2.47
CA VAL A 288 3.12 -18.91 1.17
C VAL A 288 1.68 -18.42 1.01
N GLY A 289 0.90 -18.38 2.09
CA GLY A 289 -0.47 -17.83 2.10
C GLY A 289 -0.55 -16.35 1.73
N SER A 290 0.41 -15.52 2.15
CA SER A 290 0.47 -14.10 1.78
C SER A 290 0.75 -13.93 0.28
N LEU A 291 1.67 -14.73 -0.27
CA LEU A 291 1.99 -14.75 -1.71
C LEU A 291 0.77 -15.21 -2.52
N MET A 292 0.08 -16.24 -2.06
CA MET A 292 -1.16 -16.72 -2.69
C MET A 292 -2.27 -15.67 -2.65
N SER A 293 -2.40 -14.92 -1.54
CA SER A 293 -3.32 -13.80 -1.46
C SER A 293 -2.96 -12.67 -2.42
N ARG A 294 -1.68 -12.37 -2.63
CA ARG A 294 -1.24 -11.38 -3.66
C ARG A 294 -1.64 -11.85 -5.05
N PHE A 295 -1.41 -13.12 -5.36
CA PHE A 295 -1.75 -13.72 -6.65
C PHE A 295 -3.25 -13.75 -6.92
N MET A 296 -4.07 -14.07 -5.91
CA MET A 296 -5.52 -14.20 -6.08
C MET A 296 -6.25 -12.87 -5.88
N ASN A 297 -6.09 -12.22 -4.72
CA ASN A 297 -6.91 -11.08 -4.31
C ASN A 297 -6.42 -9.76 -4.91
N ASP A 298 -5.11 -9.53 -5.01
CA ASP A 298 -4.60 -8.25 -5.50
C ASP A 298 -4.68 -8.17 -7.02
N ALA A 299 -4.44 -9.29 -7.71
CA ALA A 299 -4.67 -9.39 -9.14
C ALA A 299 -6.14 -9.15 -9.49
N ASP A 300 -7.07 -9.75 -8.72
CA ASP A 300 -8.51 -9.55 -8.88
C ASP A 300 -8.93 -8.09 -8.62
N ARG A 301 -8.39 -7.42 -7.60
CA ARG A 301 -8.67 -5.99 -7.36
C ARG A 301 -8.20 -5.11 -8.52
N LEU A 302 -7.02 -5.39 -9.06
CA LEU A 302 -6.48 -4.66 -10.21
C LEU A 302 -7.34 -4.94 -11.45
N GLU A 303 -7.74 -6.18 -11.66
CA GLU A 303 -8.67 -6.60 -12.72
C GLU A 303 -10.00 -5.85 -12.65
N MET A 304 -10.64 -5.86 -11.48
CA MET A 304 -11.90 -5.15 -11.24
C MET A 304 -11.76 -3.64 -11.46
N PHE A 305 -10.60 -3.06 -11.14
CA PHE A 305 -10.32 -1.66 -11.43
C PHE A 305 -10.26 -1.35 -12.92
N LEU A 306 -9.63 -2.22 -13.70
CA LEU A 306 -9.57 -2.10 -15.15
C LEU A 306 -10.95 -2.35 -15.80
N LEU A 307 -11.75 -3.27 -15.27
CA LEU A 307 -13.11 -3.58 -15.74
C LEU A 307 -14.10 -2.45 -15.53
N PHE A 308 -14.16 -1.96 -14.29
CA PHE A 308 -15.25 -1.11 -13.83
C PHE A 308 -14.76 0.28 -13.47
N GLY A 309 -13.63 0.38 -12.78
CA GLY A 309 -13.15 1.65 -12.21
C GLY A 309 -12.74 2.65 -13.28
N LEU A 310 -11.79 2.27 -14.12
CA LEU A 310 -11.25 3.14 -15.15
C LEU A 310 -12.31 3.54 -16.20
N PRO A 311 -13.09 2.61 -16.79
CA PRO A 311 -14.22 2.94 -17.65
C PRO A 311 -15.23 3.88 -17.01
N PHE A 312 -15.56 3.66 -15.74
CA PHE A 312 -16.51 4.49 -15.02
C PHE A 312 -15.98 5.92 -14.87
N ILE A 313 -14.74 6.10 -14.40
CA ILE A 313 -14.13 7.44 -14.24
C ILE A 313 -14.11 8.17 -15.59
N PHE A 314 -13.69 7.49 -16.65
CA PHE A 314 -13.61 8.05 -17.99
C PHE A 314 -14.99 8.47 -18.52
N SER A 315 -15.97 7.57 -18.49
CA SER A 315 -17.34 7.84 -18.96
C SER A 315 -18.01 8.97 -18.18
N ASN A 316 -17.83 9.02 -16.86
CA ASN A 316 -18.38 10.09 -16.02
C ASN A 316 -17.73 11.44 -16.32
N LEU A 317 -16.42 11.47 -16.57
CA LEU A 317 -15.73 12.71 -16.95
C LEU A 317 -16.20 13.21 -18.31
N LEU A 318 -16.33 12.32 -19.30
CA LEU A 318 -16.88 12.64 -20.62
C LEU A 318 -18.31 13.16 -20.53
N THR A 319 -19.16 12.50 -19.73
CA THR A 319 -20.54 12.92 -19.49
C THR A 319 -20.59 14.29 -18.82
N LEU A 320 -19.77 14.51 -17.80
CA LEU A 320 -19.70 15.79 -17.08
C LEU A 320 -19.32 16.94 -18.03
N ILE A 321 -18.27 16.75 -18.83
CA ILE A 321 -17.80 17.74 -19.81
C ILE A 321 -18.88 17.97 -20.89
N GLY A 322 -19.47 16.91 -21.43
CA GLY A 322 -20.48 17.00 -22.47
C GLY A 322 -21.75 17.71 -22.01
N VAL A 323 -22.28 17.33 -20.83
CA VAL A 323 -23.47 17.97 -20.26
C VAL A 323 -23.19 19.43 -19.93
N LEU A 324 -22.05 19.73 -19.29
CA LEU A 324 -21.70 21.11 -18.96
C LEU A 324 -21.55 21.97 -20.23
N GLY A 325 -20.90 21.44 -21.27
CA GLY A 325 -20.77 22.11 -22.56
C GLY A 325 -22.13 22.39 -23.22
N LEU A 326 -23.06 21.44 -23.19
CA LEU A 326 -24.41 21.62 -23.73
C LEU A 326 -25.24 22.65 -22.95
N LEU A 327 -25.16 22.63 -21.62
CA LEU A 327 -25.88 23.60 -20.78
C LEU A 327 -25.36 25.02 -21.02
N LEU A 328 -24.03 25.20 -21.05
CA LEU A 328 -23.41 26.49 -21.35
C LEU A 328 -23.78 27.01 -22.74
N TYR A 329 -23.87 26.12 -23.73
CA TYR A 329 -24.28 26.46 -25.09
C TYR A 329 -25.71 27.01 -25.15
N TRP A 330 -26.66 26.40 -24.43
CA TRP A 330 -28.07 26.84 -24.47
C TRP A 330 -28.37 28.04 -23.56
N SER A 331 -27.81 28.08 -22.35
CA SER A 331 -27.93 29.24 -21.47
C SER A 331 -26.87 29.20 -20.38
N TRP A 332 -25.87 30.07 -20.50
CA TRP A 332 -24.83 30.22 -19.48
C TRP A 332 -25.41 30.68 -18.13
N GLU A 333 -26.41 31.57 -18.13
CA GLU A 333 -27.06 32.06 -16.90
C GLU A 333 -27.78 30.95 -16.12
N LEU A 334 -28.59 30.13 -16.80
CA LEU A 334 -29.25 28.98 -16.16
C LEU A 334 -28.25 27.93 -15.71
N THR A 335 -27.15 27.78 -16.44
CA THR A 335 -26.07 26.87 -16.04
C THR A 335 -25.44 27.29 -14.72
N LEU A 336 -25.28 28.59 -14.46
CA LEU A 336 -24.78 29.07 -13.15
C LEU A 336 -25.72 28.70 -12.01
N TYR A 337 -27.04 28.74 -12.22
CA TYR A 337 -28.02 28.29 -11.23
C TYR A 337 -27.95 26.77 -10.99
N VAL A 338 -27.71 25.98 -12.04
CA VAL A 338 -27.45 24.52 -11.91
C VAL A 338 -26.13 24.25 -11.18
N LEU A 339 -25.11 25.08 -11.37
CA LEU A 339 -23.82 24.93 -10.70
C LEU A 339 -23.85 25.43 -9.25
N PHE A 340 -24.82 26.25 -8.85
CA PHE A 340 -24.88 26.83 -7.51
C PHE A 340 -24.81 25.80 -6.38
N PRO A 341 -25.50 24.64 -6.42
CA PRO A 341 -25.35 23.59 -5.42
C PRO A 341 -23.97 22.90 -5.40
N VAL A 342 -23.23 22.92 -6.52
CA VAL A 342 -22.02 22.10 -6.70
C VAL A 342 -20.90 22.46 -5.70
N PRO A 343 -20.53 23.73 -5.46
CA PRO A 343 -19.56 24.08 -4.44
C PRO A 343 -19.92 23.56 -3.04
N PHE A 344 -21.19 23.60 -2.66
CA PHE A 344 -21.65 23.10 -1.36
C PHE A 344 -21.53 21.58 -1.27
N ILE A 345 -21.83 20.85 -2.36
CA ILE A 345 -21.64 19.41 -2.46
C ILE A 345 -20.16 19.05 -2.31
N VAL A 346 -19.28 19.76 -3.01
CA VAL A 346 -17.82 19.52 -2.98
C VAL A 346 -17.25 19.82 -1.59
N VAL A 347 -17.52 21.00 -1.03
CA VAL A 347 -17.00 21.39 0.30
C VAL A 347 -17.58 20.49 1.40
N GLY A 348 -18.89 20.21 1.36
CA GLY A 348 -19.54 19.29 2.28
C GLY A 348 -18.93 17.88 2.21
N GLY A 349 -18.67 17.40 0.99
CA GLY A 349 -17.96 16.15 0.72
C GLY A 349 -16.57 16.13 1.35
N LEU A 350 -15.73 17.13 1.07
CA LEU A 350 -14.37 17.23 1.61
C LEU A 350 -14.36 17.25 3.15
N PHE A 351 -15.27 18.00 3.77
CA PHE A 351 -15.35 18.10 5.24
C PHE A 351 -15.81 16.79 5.89
N LYS A 352 -16.82 16.12 5.31
CA LYS A 352 -17.36 14.87 5.87
C LYS A 352 -16.57 13.63 5.48
N PHE A 353 -15.78 13.68 4.41
CA PHE A 353 -14.98 12.55 3.93
C PHE A 353 -14.08 11.96 5.03
N LYS A 354 -13.32 12.80 5.74
CA LYS A 354 -12.41 12.34 6.82
C LYS A 354 -13.17 11.66 7.95
N THR A 355 -14.32 12.22 8.33
CA THR A 355 -15.16 11.68 9.42
C THR A 355 -15.79 10.35 9.03
N LEU A 356 -16.41 10.27 7.84
CA LEU A 356 -17.01 9.04 7.33
C LEU A 356 -15.97 7.95 7.15
N ASN A 357 -14.79 8.28 6.59
CA ASN A 357 -13.71 7.32 6.43
C ASN A 357 -13.24 6.77 7.79
N ARG A 358 -13.16 7.61 8.83
CA ARG A 358 -12.82 7.16 10.19
C ARG A 358 -13.88 6.22 10.78
N LEU A 359 -15.18 6.48 10.54
CA LEU A 359 -16.26 5.60 11.00
C LEU A 359 -16.23 4.24 10.30
N TRP A 360 -16.08 4.25 8.97
CA TRP A 360 -15.93 3.02 8.18
C TRP A 360 -14.67 2.24 8.54
N THR A 361 -13.56 2.92 8.81
CA THR A 361 -12.33 2.28 9.29
C THR A 361 -12.56 1.59 10.64
N LYS A 362 -13.25 2.25 11.58
CA LYS A 362 -13.60 1.64 12.88
C LYS A 362 -14.50 0.41 12.71
N PHE A 363 -15.53 0.51 11.85
CA PHE A 363 -16.41 -0.62 11.53
C PHE A 363 -15.61 -1.81 10.95
N HIS A 364 -14.78 -1.57 9.94
CA HIS A 364 -13.97 -2.64 9.34
C HIS A 364 -12.96 -3.26 10.32
N ALA A 365 -12.38 -2.46 11.22
CA ALA A 365 -11.49 -2.98 12.27
C ALA A 365 -12.24 -3.87 13.27
N LYS A 366 -13.47 -3.52 13.65
CA LYS A 366 -14.32 -4.36 14.51
C LYS A 366 -14.77 -5.63 13.79
N MET A 367 -15.15 -5.52 12.52
CA MET A 367 -15.52 -6.66 11.66
C MET A 367 -14.38 -7.66 11.55
N SER A 368 -13.15 -7.17 11.31
CA SER A 368 -11.96 -8.02 11.23
C SER A 368 -11.69 -8.76 12.54
N ARG A 369 -11.72 -8.07 13.69
CA ARG A 369 -11.56 -8.71 15.01
C ARG A 369 -12.64 -9.76 15.28
N PHE A 370 -13.89 -9.46 14.92
CA PHE A 370 -15.01 -10.38 15.04
C PHE A 370 -14.80 -11.64 14.19
N HIS A 371 -14.34 -11.50 12.94
CA HIS A 371 -14.01 -12.64 12.07
C HIS A 371 -12.82 -13.47 12.60
N ILE A 372 -11.78 -12.83 13.14
CA ILE A 372 -10.65 -13.52 13.75
C ILE A 372 -11.12 -14.38 14.92
N HIS A 373 -11.88 -13.79 15.85
CA HIS A 373 -12.44 -14.52 16.99
C HIS A 373 -13.32 -15.68 16.53
N LEU A 374 -14.19 -15.46 15.53
CA LEU A 374 -15.03 -16.51 14.98
C LEU A 374 -14.21 -17.66 14.38
N ASN A 375 -13.13 -17.35 13.65
CA ASN A 375 -12.24 -18.34 13.07
C ASN A 375 -11.47 -19.14 14.14
N GLU A 376 -11.00 -18.48 15.20
CA GLU A 376 -10.35 -19.12 16.36
C GLU A 376 -11.32 -20.04 17.10
N SER A 377 -12.54 -19.58 17.42
CA SER A 377 -13.53 -20.38 18.13
C SER A 377 -14.00 -21.59 17.31
N ILE A 378 -14.15 -21.45 15.98
CA ILE A 378 -14.54 -22.57 15.11
C ILE A 378 -13.39 -23.57 14.95
N SER A 379 -12.17 -23.11 14.72
CA SER A 379 -11.00 -23.98 14.58
C SER A 379 -10.68 -24.70 15.90
N GLY A 380 -10.88 -24.00 17.03
CA GLY A 380 -10.68 -24.49 18.40
C GLY A 380 -11.92 -25.14 19.02
N ILE A 381 -12.95 -25.51 18.25
CA ILE A 381 -14.24 -25.96 18.80
C ILE A 381 -14.11 -27.14 19.77
N ARG A 382 -13.16 -28.05 19.54
CA ARG A 382 -12.87 -29.19 20.43
C ARG A 382 -12.43 -28.75 21.82
N ILE A 383 -11.65 -27.67 21.93
CA ILE A 383 -11.18 -27.12 23.20
C ILE A 383 -12.36 -26.51 23.95
N ILE A 384 -13.18 -25.70 23.27
CA ILE A 384 -14.38 -25.09 23.86
C ILE A 384 -15.31 -26.17 24.42
N LYS A 385 -15.53 -27.26 23.67
CA LYS A 385 -16.34 -28.40 24.09
C LYS A 385 -15.72 -29.19 25.25
N ALA A 386 -14.41 -29.41 25.23
CA ALA A 386 -13.71 -30.12 26.29
C ALA A 386 -13.78 -29.39 27.65
N PHE A 387 -13.80 -28.05 27.64
CA PHE A 387 -13.87 -27.22 28.85
C PHE A 387 -15.28 -26.68 29.18
N GLY A 388 -16.31 -27.09 28.43
CA GLY A 388 -17.70 -26.66 28.65
C GLY A 388 -17.92 -25.14 28.58
N GLN A 389 -17.16 -24.43 27.73
CA GLN A 389 -17.13 -22.97 27.68
C GLN A 389 -18.13 -22.36 26.67
N GLU A 390 -19.10 -23.12 26.14
CA GLU A 390 -19.99 -22.63 25.08
C GLU A 390 -20.76 -21.37 25.45
N ASN A 391 -21.28 -21.30 26.68
CA ASN A 391 -22.02 -20.12 27.16
C ASN A 391 -21.12 -18.88 27.28
N ARG A 392 -19.86 -19.07 27.70
CA ARG A 392 -18.88 -17.99 27.77
C ARG A 392 -18.54 -17.48 26.37
N GLU A 393 -18.28 -18.39 25.43
CA GLU A 393 -18.01 -18.05 24.03
C GLU A 393 -19.21 -17.36 23.37
N MET A 394 -20.43 -17.82 23.63
CA MET A 394 -21.65 -17.14 23.18
C MET A 394 -21.76 -15.70 23.71
N ALA A 395 -21.35 -15.46 24.96
CA ALA A 395 -21.33 -14.12 25.53
C ALA A 395 -20.25 -13.24 24.89
N VAL A 396 -19.06 -13.78 24.59
CA VAL A 396 -18.00 -13.06 23.85
C VAL A 396 -18.46 -12.71 22.44
N PHE A 397 -19.02 -13.69 21.71
CA PHE A 397 -19.62 -13.48 20.40
C PHE A 397 -20.69 -12.39 20.43
N SER A 398 -21.63 -12.45 21.39
CA SER A 398 -22.72 -11.49 21.52
C SER A 398 -22.20 -10.07 21.77
N ARG A 399 -21.17 -9.90 22.61
CA ARG A 399 -20.52 -8.59 22.82
C ARG A 399 -19.87 -8.08 21.53
N GLY A 400 -19.07 -8.91 20.85
CA GLY A 400 -18.43 -8.55 19.59
C GLY A 400 -19.44 -8.17 18.50
N ASN A 401 -20.54 -8.92 18.40
CA ASN A 401 -21.61 -8.66 17.44
C ASN A 401 -22.37 -7.36 17.74
N ASN A 402 -22.66 -7.07 19.01
CA ASN A 402 -23.27 -5.79 19.41
C ASN A 402 -22.35 -4.60 19.11
N GLU A 403 -21.06 -4.71 19.43
CA GLU A 403 -20.08 -3.67 19.13
C GLU A 403 -19.94 -3.40 17.62
N LEU A 404 -20.02 -4.46 16.81
CA LEU A 404 -20.02 -4.40 15.36
C LEU A 404 -21.28 -3.70 14.85
N ARG A 405 -22.46 -4.13 15.31
CA ARG A 405 -23.76 -3.50 15.02
C ARG A 405 -23.74 -1.99 15.32
N ASP A 406 -23.30 -1.60 16.51
CA ASP A 406 -23.32 -0.20 16.92
C ASP A 406 -22.39 0.66 16.06
N SER A 407 -21.24 0.10 15.65
CA SER A 407 -20.33 0.79 14.74
C SER A 407 -20.90 0.93 13.32
N LEU A 408 -21.59 -0.10 12.81
CA LEU A 408 -22.28 -0.06 11.53
C LEU A 408 -23.39 0.99 11.53
N VAL A 409 -24.28 0.95 12.54
CA VAL A 409 -25.38 1.91 12.69
C VAL A 409 -24.85 3.34 12.77
N THR A 410 -23.75 3.57 13.48
CA THR A 410 -23.14 4.91 13.57
C THR A 410 -22.60 5.39 12.22
N ALA A 411 -21.93 4.51 11.48
CA ALA A 411 -21.40 4.82 10.14
C ALA A 411 -22.53 5.10 9.14
N GLU A 412 -23.52 4.22 9.07
CA GLU A 412 -24.68 4.32 8.18
C GLU A 412 -25.55 5.54 8.50
N ARG A 413 -25.85 5.78 9.78
CA ARG A 413 -26.59 6.98 10.18
C ARG A 413 -25.88 8.26 9.74
N SER A 414 -24.56 8.31 9.89
CA SER A 414 -23.76 9.47 9.45
C SER A 414 -23.79 9.62 7.93
N TRP A 415 -23.73 8.52 7.18
CA TRP A 415 -23.85 8.50 5.73
C TRP A 415 -25.23 8.94 5.26
N PHE A 416 -26.31 8.41 5.83
CA PHE A 416 -27.67 8.78 5.46
C PHE A 416 -28.00 10.24 5.75
N ILE A 417 -27.59 10.77 6.91
CA ILE A 417 -27.77 12.20 7.21
C ILE A 417 -27.02 13.06 6.19
N PHE A 418 -25.78 12.70 5.86
CA PHE A 418 -24.99 13.43 4.87
C PHE A 418 -25.63 13.35 3.47
N SER A 419 -26.02 12.16 3.02
CA SER A 419 -26.68 11.93 1.74
C SER A 419 -28.00 12.69 1.63
N ALA A 420 -28.81 12.72 2.70
CA ALA A 420 -30.05 13.49 2.75
C ALA A 420 -29.81 15.01 2.62
N ILE A 421 -28.79 15.55 3.30
CA ILE A 421 -28.40 16.96 3.17
C ILE A 421 -27.94 17.27 1.74
N LEU A 422 -27.12 16.40 1.14
CA LEU A 422 -26.71 16.55 -0.26
C LEU A 422 -27.92 16.51 -1.20
N GLY A 423 -28.84 15.56 -0.99
CA GLY A 423 -30.10 15.44 -1.73
C GLY A 423 -30.90 16.73 -1.70
N PHE A 424 -31.07 17.31 -0.50
CA PHE A 424 -31.76 18.57 -0.29
C PHE A 424 -31.07 19.74 -1.03
N ILE A 425 -29.73 19.84 -0.94
CA ILE A 425 -28.94 20.84 -1.66
C ILE A 425 -29.09 20.68 -3.18
N MET A 426 -29.07 19.45 -3.70
CA MET A 426 -29.28 19.18 -5.13
C MET A 426 -30.69 19.60 -5.59
N SER A 427 -31.72 19.42 -4.75
CA SER A 427 -33.08 19.87 -5.06
C SER A 427 -33.16 21.39 -5.26
N PHE A 428 -32.35 22.20 -4.57
CA PHE A 428 -32.29 23.65 -4.81
C PHE A 428 -31.94 24.01 -6.25
N GLY A 429 -31.01 23.28 -6.89
CA GLY A 429 -30.67 23.55 -8.29
C GLY A 429 -31.87 23.38 -9.22
N ILE A 430 -32.73 22.39 -8.95
CA ILE A 430 -33.98 22.17 -9.68
C ILE A 430 -34.96 23.34 -9.44
N PHE A 431 -35.14 23.76 -8.19
CA PHE A 431 -36.00 24.90 -7.85
C PHE A 431 -35.53 26.19 -8.54
N LEU A 432 -34.24 26.48 -8.53
CA LEU A 432 -33.67 27.67 -9.18
C LEU A 432 -33.93 27.64 -10.68
N VAL A 433 -33.72 26.49 -11.34
CA VAL A 433 -33.98 26.34 -12.77
C VAL A 433 -35.46 26.50 -13.11
N TRP A 434 -36.37 25.92 -12.33
CA TRP A 434 -37.81 26.12 -12.53
C TRP A 434 -38.23 27.58 -12.36
N TYR A 435 -37.73 28.25 -11.32
CA TYR A 435 -38.09 29.63 -11.03
C TYR A 435 -37.54 30.60 -12.09
N PHE A 436 -36.22 30.63 -12.27
CA PHE A 436 -35.58 31.56 -13.21
C PHE A 436 -35.80 31.18 -14.67
N GLY A 437 -35.87 29.89 -14.98
CA GLY A 437 -36.22 29.41 -16.32
C GLY A 437 -37.68 29.66 -16.65
N GLY A 438 -38.57 29.50 -15.68
CA GLY A 438 -39.99 29.85 -15.80
C GLY A 438 -40.18 31.34 -16.08
N GLN A 439 -39.48 32.23 -15.36
CA GLN A 439 -39.46 33.66 -15.65
C GLN A 439 -39.02 33.95 -17.09
N LYS A 440 -37.91 33.34 -17.54
CA LYS A 440 -37.41 33.50 -18.91
C LYS A 440 -38.41 33.05 -19.98
N ILE A 441 -39.22 32.03 -19.71
CA ILE A 441 -40.31 31.60 -20.59
C ILE A 441 -41.44 32.62 -20.61
N LEU A 442 -41.87 33.10 -19.43
CA LEU A 442 -42.93 34.11 -19.32
C LEU A 442 -42.56 35.42 -20.03
N ASP A 443 -41.28 35.79 -19.97
CA ASP A 443 -40.73 36.97 -20.65
C ASP A 443 -40.45 36.73 -22.15
N GLY A 444 -40.71 35.52 -22.66
CA GLY A 444 -40.53 35.15 -24.07
C GLY A 444 -39.07 34.97 -24.52
N SER A 445 -38.10 35.08 -23.60
CA SER A 445 -36.67 34.96 -23.88
C SER A 445 -36.17 33.50 -24.01
N MET A 446 -37.00 32.52 -23.64
CA MET A 446 -36.68 31.09 -23.67
C MET A 446 -37.91 30.25 -24.05
N LYS A 447 -37.72 29.18 -24.83
CA LYS A 447 -38.78 28.20 -25.10
C LYS A 447 -38.88 27.13 -24.00
N LEU A 448 -40.07 26.52 -23.84
CA LEU A 448 -40.34 25.50 -22.83
C LEU A 448 -39.45 24.26 -22.94
N GLY A 449 -39.13 23.82 -24.15
CA GLY A 449 -38.27 22.67 -24.40
C GLY A 449 -36.85 22.88 -23.87
N VAL A 450 -36.33 24.12 -23.91
CA VAL A 450 -35.03 24.45 -23.30
C VAL A 450 -35.06 24.22 -21.79
N LEU A 451 -36.11 24.69 -21.10
CA LEU A 451 -36.25 24.42 -19.66
C LEU A 451 -36.31 22.92 -19.34
N MET A 452 -37.07 22.15 -20.13
CA MET A 452 -37.16 20.69 -19.95
C MET A 452 -35.82 19.98 -20.18
N LEU A 453 -35.01 20.47 -21.13
CA LEU A 453 -33.64 20.02 -21.36
C LEU A 453 -32.75 20.27 -20.14
N PHE A 454 -32.84 21.46 -19.52
CA PHE A 454 -32.09 21.76 -18.29
C PHE A 454 -32.50 20.83 -17.15
N VAL A 455 -33.79 20.64 -16.92
CA VAL A 455 -34.31 19.75 -15.86
C VAL A 455 -33.80 18.30 -16.03
N ALA A 456 -33.74 17.81 -17.27
CA ALA A 456 -33.22 16.46 -17.55
C ALA A 456 -31.70 16.36 -17.30
N TYR A 457 -30.92 17.33 -17.74
CA TYR A 457 -29.46 17.30 -17.62
C TYR A 457 -28.93 17.57 -16.21
N ILE A 458 -29.67 18.29 -15.35
CA ILE A 458 -29.28 18.51 -13.95
C ILE A 458 -28.94 17.18 -13.25
N TRP A 459 -29.79 16.17 -13.41
CA TRP A 459 -29.57 14.86 -12.78
C TRP A 459 -28.35 14.13 -13.35
N GLN A 460 -28.10 14.29 -14.65
CA GLN A 460 -26.92 13.71 -15.31
C GLN A 460 -25.62 14.42 -14.87
N LEU A 461 -25.69 15.71 -14.56
CA LEU A 461 -24.57 16.48 -14.00
C LEU A 461 -24.27 16.10 -12.54
N TYR A 462 -25.31 15.87 -11.73
CA TYR A 462 -25.14 15.59 -10.30
C TYR A 462 -24.76 14.15 -9.96
N ARG A 463 -25.16 13.17 -10.79
CA ARG A 463 -24.88 11.75 -10.55
C ARG A 463 -23.36 11.45 -10.44
N PRO A 464 -22.48 11.94 -11.34
CA PRO A 464 -21.03 11.77 -11.20
C PRO A 464 -20.47 12.34 -9.89
N LEU A 465 -20.99 13.49 -9.45
CA LEU A 465 -20.50 14.18 -8.24
C LEU A 465 -20.72 13.36 -6.97
N GLN A 466 -21.82 12.62 -6.88
CA GLN A 466 -22.08 11.71 -5.76
C GLN A 466 -21.08 10.54 -5.72
N PHE A 467 -20.61 10.08 -6.88
CA PHE A 467 -19.77 8.90 -6.97
C PHE A 467 -18.27 9.20 -6.79
N LEU A 468 -17.81 10.45 -6.94
CA LEU A 468 -16.40 10.83 -6.77
C LEU A 468 -15.79 10.34 -5.44
N SER A 469 -16.61 10.27 -4.37
CA SER A 469 -16.17 9.76 -3.07
C SER A 469 -15.87 8.25 -3.07
N ASN A 470 -16.58 7.46 -3.88
CA ASN A 470 -16.39 6.01 -3.99
C ASN A 470 -15.20 5.63 -4.90
N VAL A 471 -14.93 6.45 -5.92
CA VAL A 471 -13.76 6.28 -6.81
C VAL A 471 -12.47 6.21 -6.01
N ASN A 472 -12.30 7.09 -5.01
CA ASN A 472 -11.07 7.17 -4.24
C ASN A 472 -10.75 5.87 -3.50
N ASN A 473 -11.76 5.24 -2.88
CA ASN A 473 -11.58 3.96 -2.18
C ASN A 473 -11.22 2.83 -3.15
N PHE A 474 -11.88 2.78 -4.30
CA PHE A 474 -11.65 1.76 -5.30
C PHE A 474 -10.28 1.89 -5.95
N LEU A 475 -9.92 3.11 -6.37
CA LEU A 475 -8.62 3.46 -6.94
C LEU A 475 -7.48 3.18 -5.95
N THR A 476 -7.62 3.60 -4.69
CA THR A 476 -6.56 3.40 -3.68
C THR A 476 -6.30 1.91 -3.43
N ARG A 477 -7.35 1.08 -3.35
CA ARG A 477 -7.20 -0.37 -3.18
C ARG A 477 -6.52 -1.03 -4.38
N ALA A 478 -6.88 -0.59 -5.59
CA ALA A 478 -6.27 -1.09 -6.82
C ALA A 478 -4.79 -0.72 -6.91
N LEU A 479 -4.44 0.53 -6.59
CA LEU A 479 -3.03 0.99 -6.58
C LEU A 479 -2.20 0.23 -5.54
N ALA A 480 -2.71 0.05 -4.32
CA ALA A 480 -2.01 -0.72 -3.27
C ALA A 480 -1.91 -2.22 -3.60
N GLY A 481 -2.84 -2.77 -4.40
CA GLY A 481 -2.74 -4.11 -4.95
C GLY A 481 -1.66 -4.20 -6.03
N ALA A 482 -1.67 -3.25 -6.97
CA ALA A 482 -0.70 -3.16 -8.05
C ALA A 482 0.74 -2.97 -7.54
N GLU A 483 0.96 -2.11 -6.55
CA GLU A 483 2.27 -1.91 -5.91
C GLU A 483 2.83 -3.23 -5.36
N ARG A 484 2.01 -4.03 -4.67
CA ARG A 484 2.43 -5.33 -4.11
C ARG A 484 2.65 -6.41 -5.16
N ILE A 485 1.96 -6.33 -6.30
CA ILE A 485 2.21 -7.21 -7.46
C ILE A 485 3.55 -6.84 -8.10
N PHE A 486 3.77 -5.55 -8.35
CA PHE A 486 4.99 -5.06 -8.98
C PHE A 486 6.22 -5.28 -8.11
N GLU A 487 6.10 -5.19 -6.78
CA GLU A 487 7.16 -5.61 -5.86
C GLU A 487 7.64 -7.06 -6.12
N VAL A 488 6.72 -7.98 -6.43
CA VAL A 488 7.10 -9.38 -6.72
C VAL A 488 7.66 -9.51 -8.14
N ILE A 489 7.05 -8.83 -9.12
CA ILE A 489 7.50 -8.88 -10.52
C ILE A 489 8.90 -8.28 -10.69
N ASP A 490 9.22 -7.23 -9.93
CA ASP A 490 10.50 -6.52 -10.00
C ASP A 490 11.53 -7.03 -8.99
N ALA A 491 11.17 -8.01 -8.16
CA ALA A 491 12.11 -8.61 -7.23
C ALA A 491 13.26 -9.28 -8.00
N ARG A 492 14.48 -9.15 -7.47
CA ARG A 492 15.69 -9.66 -8.12
C ARG A 492 15.64 -11.18 -8.19
N ALA A 493 15.60 -11.71 -9.41
CA ALA A 493 15.65 -13.14 -9.66
C ALA A 493 16.97 -13.76 -9.17
N GLU A 494 16.93 -15.05 -8.89
CA GLU A 494 18.11 -15.82 -8.53
C GLU A 494 19.14 -15.74 -9.67
N PRO A 495 20.40 -15.37 -9.39
CA PRO A 495 21.41 -15.29 -10.44
C PRO A 495 21.72 -16.70 -10.96
N PHE A 496 21.21 -17.03 -12.15
CA PHE A 496 21.41 -18.34 -12.80
C PHE A 496 22.86 -18.62 -13.23
N SER A 497 23.74 -17.61 -13.22
CA SER A 497 25.15 -17.79 -13.60
C SER A 497 26.03 -16.73 -12.95
N ALA A 498 27.13 -17.18 -12.36
CA ALA A 498 28.21 -16.29 -11.96
C ALA A 498 28.90 -15.68 -13.20
N PRO A 499 29.48 -14.48 -13.10
CA PRO A 499 30.33 -13.94 -14.15
C PRO A 499 31.45 -14.93 -14.50
N GLY A 500 31.50 -15.40 -15.74
CA GLY A 500 32.49 -16.38 -16.20
C GLY A 500 32.07 -17.86 -16.09
N ALA A 501 30.80 -18.15 -15.77
CA ALA A 501 30.28 -19.51 -15.85
C ALA A 501 30.38 -20.05 -17.30
N VAL A 502 30.93 -21.25 -17.45
CA VAL A 502 31.04 -21.96 -18.74
C VAL A 502 30.06 -23.12 -18.81
N SER A 503 29.53 -23.41 -20.00
CA SER A 503 28.65 -24.56 -20.21
C SER A 503 29.41 -25.85 -19.90
N ILE A 504 28.89 -26.66 -18.98
CA ILE A 504 29.53 -27.92 -18.58
C ILE A 504 29.30 -28.95 -19.70
N PRO A 505 30.37 -29.51 -20.32
CA PRO A 505 30.20 -30.44 -21.43
C PRO A 505 29.79 -31.84 -20.99
N THR A 506 30.49 -32.43 -19.99
CA THR A 506 30.19 -33.80 -19.50
C THR A 506 30.52 -33.92 -18.02
N LEU A 507 29.50 -34.25 -17.21
CA LEU A 507 29.62 -34.37 -15.76
C LEU A 507 30.23 -35.71 -15.36
N LYS A 508 31.37 -35.68 -14.66
CA LYS A 508 31.96 -36.88 -14.01
C LYS A 508 31.37 -37.17 -12.62
N GLY A 509 30.51 -36.30 -12.10
CA GLY A 509 29.77 -36.50 -10.84
C GLY A 509 30.58 -36.33 -9.54
N ARG A 510 31.86 -35.93 -9.60
CA ARG A 510 32.65 -35.68 -8.38
C ARG A 510 32.24 -34.36 -7.74
N VAL A 511 31.61 -34.42 -6.58
CA VAL A 511 31.27 -33.28 -5.72
C VAL A 511 32.20 -33.28 -4.51
N VAL A 512 32.77 -32.12 -4.16
CA VAL A 512 33.66 -31.96 -3.00
C VAL A 512 33.22 -30.71 -2.24
N PHE A 513 32.93 -30.88 -0.95
CA PHE A 513 32.79 -29.78 0.00
C PHE A 513 34.17 -29.52 0.61
N ARG A 514 34.64 -28.27 0.63
CA ARG A 514 35.88 -27.87 1.32
C ARG A 514 35.59 -26.62 2.13
N ASP A 515 35.84 -26.68 3.44
CA ASP A 515 35.68 -25.59 4.41
C ASP A 515 34.34 -24.86 4.26
N VAL A 516 33.24 -25.62 4.25
CA VAL A 516 31.92 -25.07 3.93
C VAL A 516 31.24 -24.52 5.17
N HIS A 517 31.01 -23.22 5.14
CA HIS A 517 30.32 -22.47 6.19
C HIS A 517 28.96 -22.00 5.66
N PHE A 518 27.89 -22.28 6.39
CA PHE A 518 26.52 -21.92 5.99
C PHE A 518 25.64 -21.68 7.20
N GLY A 519 24.76 -20.67 7.13
CA GLY A 519 23.70 -20.42 8.11
C GLY A 519 22.53 -19.68 7.45
N TYR A 520 21.30 -19.97 7.90
CA TYR A 520 20.10 -19.28 7.40
C TYR A 520 20.01 -17.84 7.92
N ASP A 521 20.43 -17.63 9.16
CA ASP A 521 20.53 -16.31 9.78
C ASP A 521 21.99 -15.96 10.04
N PRO A 522 22.40 -14.72 9.77
CA PRO A 522 23.72 -14.24 10.17
C PRO A 522 23.89 -14.34 11.69
N GLY A 523 24.87 -15.14 12.13
CA GLY A 523 25.16 -15.47 13.53
C GLY A 523 24.58 -16.80 14.06
N LYS A 524 23.77 -17.53 13.27
CA LYS A 524 23.37 -18.92 13.56
C LYS A 524 23.90 -19.89 12.48
N PRO A 525 25.23 -20.13 12.43
CA PRO A 525 25.82 -21.07 11.49
C PRO A 525 25.31 -22.51 11.73
N VAL A 526 24.83 -23.13 10.65
CA VAL A 526 24.37 -24.53 10.57
C VAL A 526 25.51 -25.46 10.15
N LEU A 527 26.35 -25.04 9.20
CA LEU A 527 27.57 -25.74 8.79
C LEU A 527 28.80 -24.92 9.18
N LYS A 528 29.83 -25.61 9.67
CA LYS A 528 31.12 -25.05 10.07
C LYS A 528 32.24 -26.02 9.66
N GLY A 529 33.10 -25.60 8.75
CA GLY A 529 34.31 -26.33 8.31
C GLY A 529 34.04 -27.64 7.61
#